data_AF-A0A939DE88-F1
#
_entry.id   AF-A0A939DE88-F1
#
_cell.length_a   1.000
_cell.length_b   1.000
_cell.length_c   1.000
_cell.angle_alpha   90.00
_cell.angle_beta   90.00
_cell.angle_gamma   90.00
#
_symmetry.space_group_name_H-M   'P 1'
#
loop_
_entity.id
_entity.type
_entity.pdbx_description
1 polymer ?
#
loop_
_entity_poly.entity_id
_entity_poly.type
_entity_poly.pdbx_seq_one_letter_code
_entity_poly.pdbx_strand_id
1 'polypeptide(L)'
;MFRKPDSAQSSLWQHTRQLLGIASGGVSHREKLLSALGAFIAVAVLCLAAPHLWGEADVLFATSIGASTVLLFAIPHGPLSQPWPVLLGYSVSAVIGVACQQWIPITELAAASAVGGAVLAMHYLRCLHPPGGAAALAAVLGGEHLTALGYDYLLAPILCNAALMVALAVAYNLWLPHRRYPAHLARRPHSDGDTAVQADTRAAPHITHEDVAHALQQMDLYVDVSPEDLCELFELAENHARESADSAVAIEPRAFYSNGETGFRWQIYEVEAIAAAKDEAANDDRVRVTYRIVHGPDCGQCQSLPLVDFRQRVRARVRRSQGHWVRETPAASQPR
;
A
#
# COMPACT_ATOMS: atom_id res chain seq x y z
N MET A 1 33.19 23.19 37.72
CA MET A 1 33.34 22.56 36.38
C MET A 1 32.43 21.34 36.40
N PHE A 2 31.35 21.16 35.65
CA PHE A 2 30.85 21.74 34.41
C PHE A 2 29.32 21.87 34.49
N ARG A 3 28.78 23.06 34.23
CA ARG A 3 27.36 23.26 33.95
C ARG A 3 27.18 22.94 32.47
N LYS A 4 26.54 21.82 32.11
CA LYS A 4 26.15 21.54 30.72
C LYS A 4 25.25 22.68 30.23
N PRO A 5 25.61 23.43 29.18
CA PRO A 5 24.60 24.06 28.33
C PRO A 5 24.06 22.99 27.35
N ASP A 6 23.02 23.31 26.59
CA ASP A 6 22.58 22.58 25.37
C ASP A 6 21.33 21.68 25.44
N SER A 7 20.44 21.82 26.44
CA SER A 7 19.10 21.20 26.35
C SER A 7 18.13 21.97 25.44
N ALA A 8 18.24 23.30 25.38
CA ALA A 8 17.32 24.13 24.58
C ALA A 8 17.70 24.15 23.08
N GLN A 9 18.99 24.16 22.75
CA GLN A 9 19.47 24.12 21.35
C GLN A 9 19.21 22.75 20.71
N SER A 10 19.38 21.65 21.45
CA SER A 10 19.04 20.31 20.97
C SER A 10 17.54 20.14 20.74
N SER A 11 16.69 20.69 21.61
CA SER A 11 15.22 20.71 21.46
C SER A 11 14.77 21.52 20.24
N LEU A 12 15.27 22.75 20.06
CA LEU A 12 14.95 23.59 18.90
C LEU A 12 15.44 22.98 17.59
N TRP A 13 16.63 22.39 17.58
CA TRP A 13 17.16 21.68 16.41
C TRP A 13 16.38 20.42 16.07
N GLN A 14 15.90 19.69 17.07
CA GLN A 14 15.01 18.54 16.84
C GLN A 14 13.65 18.98 16.31
N HIS A 15 13.08 20.05 16.87
CA HIS A 15 11.83 20.63 16.36
C HIS A 15 11.98 21.15 14.93
N THR A 16 13.06 21.84 14.60
CA THR A 16 13.28 22.31 13.22
C THR A 16 13.51 21.15 12.26
N ARG A 17 14.20 20.08 12.68
CA ARG A 17 14.36 18.87 11.88
C ARG A 17 13.03 18.15 11.66
N GLN A 18 12.18 18.06 12.67
CA GLN A 18 10.84 17.48 12.55
C GLN A 18 9.93 18.35 11.68
N LEU A 19 9.96 19.68 11.85
CA LEU A 19 9.24 20.63 11.00
C LEU A 19 9.66 20.54 9.54
N LEU A 20 10.94 20.30 9.27
CA LEU A 20 11.47 20.10 7.92
C LEU A 20 11.32 18.65 7.42
N GLY A 21 10.78 17.74 8.23
CA GLY A 21 10.62 16.33 7.88
C GLY A 21 11.94 15.58 7.62
N ILE A 22 13.05 16.02 8.22
CA ILE A 22 14.36 15.38 8.05
C ILE A 22 14.36 14.05 8.84
N ALA A 23 14.00 12.97 8.15
CA ALA A 23 13.85 11.64 8.74
C ALA A 23 15.17 11.11 9.36
N SER A 24 15.03 10.39 10.47
CA SER A 24 16.12 9.81 11.26
C SER A 24 16.56 8.42 10.80
N GLY A 25 15.81 7.80 9.88
CA GLY A 25 16.06 6.46 9.35
C GLY A 25 16.93 6.48 8.09
N GLY A 26 18.03 5.73 8.09
CA GLY A 26 18.97 5.70 6.97
C GLY A 26 18.88 4.39 6.18
N VAL A 27 18.56 4.49 4.90
CA VAL A 27 18.80 3.42 3.91
C VAL A 27 20.32 3.17 3.79
N SER A 28 20.75 1.92 3.65
CA SER A 28 22.17 1.58 3.53
C SER A 28 22.84 2.26 2.33
N HIS A 29 24.15 2.51 2.41
CA HIS A 29 24.89 3.12 1.28
C HIS A 29 24.83 2.26 0.02
N ARG A 30 24.82 0.94 0.17
CA ARG A 30 24.66 0.00 -0.93
C ARG A 30 23.33 0.19 -1.63
N GLU A 31 22.24 0.27 -0.86
CA GLU A 31 20.89 0.42 -1.39
C GLU A 31 20.69 1.79 -2.06
N LYS A 32 21.32 2.85 -1.53
CA LYS A 32 21.40 4.17 -2.20
C LYS A 32 22.10 4.09 -3.56
N LEU A 33 23.24 3.41 -3.64
CA LEU A 33 23.98 3.22 -4.90
C LEU A 33 23.19 2.36 -5.91
N LEU A 34 22.54 1.30 -5.46
CA LEU A 34 21.67 0.47 -6.30
C LEU A 34 20.47 1.26 -6.84
N SER A 35 19.89 2.13 -6.03
CA SER A 35 18.80 3.02 -6.47
C SER A 35 19.27 4.00 -7.53
N ALA A 36 20.41 4.66 -7.29
CA ALA A 36 21.00 5.61 -8.22
C ALA A 36 21.42 4.96 -9.54
N LEU A 37 22.03 3.78 -9.49
CA LEU A 37 22.44 3.03 -10.68
C LEU A 37 21.23 2.58 -11.51
N GLY A 38 20.20 2.04 -10.87
CA GLY A 38 18.98 1.63 -11.56
C GLY A 38 18.29 2.81 -12.25
N ALA A 39 18.18 3.95 -11.54
CA ALA A 39 17.64 5.18 -12.11
C ALA A 39 18.48 5.68 -13.30
N PHE A 40 19.80 5.69 -13.16
CA PHE A 40 20.72 6.09 -14.25
C PHE A 40 20.53 5.21 -15.49
N ILE A 41 20.53 3.88 -15.32
CA ILE A 41 20.35 2.94 -16.44
C ILE A 41 18.99 3.18 -17.11
N ALA A 42 17.93 3.34 -16.33
CA ALA A 42 16.60 3.53 -16.88
C ALA A 42 16.49 4.83 -17.69
N VAL A 43 16.94 5.97 -17.14
CA VAL A 43 16.95 7.24 -17.86
C VAL A 43 17.85 7.17 -19.09
N ALA A 44 19.03 6.56 -19.00
CA ALA A 44 19.93 6.41 -20.14
C ALA A 44 19.28 5.62 -21.28
N VAL A 45 18.62 4.49 -20.97
CA VAL A 45 17.90 3.70 -21.98
C VAL A 45 16.74 4.50 -22.57
N LEU A 46 15.95 5.19 -21.75
CA LEU A 46 14.84 6.03 -22.22
C LEU A 46 15.34 7.15 -23.15
N CYS A 47 16.36 7.91 -22.74
CA CYS A 47 16.91 9.00 -23.56
C CYS A 47 17.53 8.51 -24.87
N LEU A 48 18.10 7.30 -24.91
CA LEU A 48 18.70 6.74 -26.12
C LEU A 48 17.66 6.06 -27.02
N ALA A 49 16.64 5.41 -26.46
CA ALA A 49 15.68 4.62 -27.24
C ALA A 49 14.44 5.44 -27.65
N ALA A 50 13.90 6.28 -26.77
CA ALA A 50 12.63 6.98 -27.01
C ALA A 50 12.64 7.86 -28.27
N PRO A 51 13.70 8.65 -28.57
CA PRO A 51 13.75 9.45 -29.80
C PRO A 51 13.66 8.61 -31.08
N HIS A 52 14.24 7.42 -31.07
CA HIS A 52 14.22 6.51 -32.23
C HIS A 52 12.92 5.74 -32.39
N LEU A 53 12.20 5.50 -31.29
CA LEU A 53 10.96 4.72 -31.31
C LEU A 53 9.74 5.60 -31.57
N TRP A 54 9.67 6.78 -30.94
CA TRP A 54 8.45 7.58 -30.88
C TRP A 54 8.68 9.10 -31.02
N GLY A 55 9.90 9.55 -31.34
CA GLY A 55 10.22 10.97 -31.54
C GLY A 55 10.75 11.68 -30.29
N GLU A 56 11.15 12.94 -30.46
CA GLU A 56 11.74 13.73 -29.37
C GLU A 56 10.70 14.09 -28.30
N ALA A 57 11.11 13.97 -27.04
CA ALA A 57 10.30 14.30 -25.89
C ALA A 57 10.47 15.77 -25.50
N ASP A 58 9.37 16.46 -25.18
CA ASP A 58 9.41 17.79 -24.57
C ASP A 58 10.02 17.75 -23.16
N VAL A 59 10.65 18.87 -22.75
CA VAL A 59 11.33 19.03 -21.47
C VAL A 59 10.41 18.77 -20.28
N LEU A 60 9.15 19.21 -20.32
CA LEU A 60 8.18 18.99 -19.24
C LEU A 60 7.83 17.50 -19.11
N PHE A 61 7.74 16.80 -20.23
CA PHE A 61 7.52 15.35 -20.19
C PHE A 61 8.77 14.59 -19.72
N ALA A 62 9.96 15.02 -20.13
CA ALA A 62 11.23 14.46 -19.64
C ALA A 62 11.38 14.62 -18.12
N THR A 63 10.95 15.75 -17.55
CA THR A 63 10.96 15.94 -16.09
C THR A 63 9.98 15.03 -15.36
N SER A 64 8.81 14.75 -15.94
CA SER A 64 7.86 13.74 -15.43
C SER A 64 8.47 12.34 -15.40
N ILE A 65 9.12 11.90 -16.50
CA ILE A 65 9.82 10.61 -16.55
C ILE A 65 10.94 10.54 -15.50
N GLY A 66 11.70 11.62 -15.33
CA GLY A 66 12.75 11.72 -14.32
C GLY A 66 12.19 11.47 -12.91
N ALA A 67 11.08 12.12 -12.55
CA ALA A 67 10.42 11.93 -11.26
C ALA A 67 9.91 10.50 -11.05
N SER A 68 9.30 9.90 -12.08
CA SER A 68 8.87 8.50 -12.04
C SER A 68 10.03 7.54 -11.85
N THR A 69 11.15 7.79 -12.52
CA THR A 69 12.35 6.96 -12.39
C THR A 69 12.88 7.00 -10.96
N VAL A 70 12.87 8.16 -10.31
CA VAL A 70 13.22 8.25 -8.89
C VAL A 70 12.31 7.36 -8.05
N LEU A 71 10.99 7.43 -8.24
CA LEU A 71 10.04 6.60 -7.49
C LEU A 71 10.26 5.09 -7.70
N LEU A 72 10.39 4.65 -8.96
CA LEU A 72 10.46 3.23 -9.30
C LEU A 72 11.76 2.56 -8.83
N PHE A 73 12.85 3.33 -8.73
CA PHE A 73 14.16 2.78 -8.38
C PHE A 73 14.63 3.13 -6.98
N ALA A 74 14.18 4.22 -6.37
CA ALA A 74 14.45 4.51 -4.96
C ALA A 74 13.43 3.87 -4.01
N ILE A 75 12.16 3.77 -4.45
CA ILE A 75 11.05 3.25 -3.62
C ILE A 75 10.23 2.24 -4.44
N PRO A 76 10.82 1.12 -4.89
CA PRO A 76 10.15 0.16 -5.78
C PRO A 76 8.89 -0.47 -5.16
N HIS A 77 8.85 -0.62 -3.83
CA HIS A 77 7.69 -1.19 -3.13
C HIS A 77 6.65 -0.14 -2.72
N GLY A 78 6.91 1.14 -2.97
CA GLY A 78 5.99 2.21 -2.67
C GLY A 78 4.68 2.02 -3.43
N PRO A 79 3.51 2.34 -2.82
CA PRO A 79 2.22 2.20 -3.49
C PRO A 79 2.18 3.02 -4.78
N LEU A 80 2.73 4.23 -4.77
CA LEU A 80 2.77 5.16 -5.92
C LEU A 80 3.70 4.70 -7.06
N SER A 81 4.62 3.77 -6.77
CA SER A 81 5.57 3.22 -7.73
C SER A 81 5.07 1.93 -8.38
N GLN A 82 3.95 1.35 -7.93
CA GLN A 82 3.45 0.10 -8.49
C GLN A 82 2.96 0.27 -9.94
N PRO A 83 2.95 -0.81 -10.75
CA PRO A 83 2.61 -0.69 -12.17
C PRO A 83 1.23 -0.08 -12.43
N TRP A 84 0.25 -0.35 -11.56
CA TRP A 84 -1.10 0.17 -11.70
C TRP A 84 -1.17 1.71 -11.59
N PRO A 85 -0.67 2.33 -10.50
CA PRO A 85 -0.54 3.78 -10.44
C PRO A 85 0.27 4.38 -11.58
N VAL A 86 1.41 3.77 -11.97
CA VAL A 86 2.24 4.32 -13.05
C VAL A 86 1.45 4.36 -14.36
N LEU A 87 1.00 3.20 -14.85
CA LEU A 87 0.38 3.10 -16.18
C LEU A 87 -0.95 3.85 -16.24
N LEU A 88 -1.85 3.60 -15.27
CA LEU A 88 -3.17 4.22 -15.29
C LEU A 88 -3.12 5.70 -14.88
N GLY A 89 -2.26 6.06 -13.92
CA GLY A 89 -2.07 7.45 -13.50
C GLY A 89 -1.59 8.33 -14.66
N TYR A 90 -0.59 7.87 -15.42
CA TYR A 90 -0.18 8.53 -16.66
C TYR A 90 -1.32 8.62 -17.68
N SER A 91 -2.07 7.53 -17.87
CA SER A 91 -3.15 7.49 -18.87
C SER A 91 -4.25 8.51 -18.59
N VAL A 92 -4.76 8.52 -17.36
CA VAL A 92 -5.83 9.41 -16.92
C VAL A 92 -5.35 10.85 -16.95
N SER A 93 -4.10 11.09 -16.54
CA SER A 93 -3.50 12.43 -16.56
C SER A 93 -3.36 12.98 -17.98
N ALA A 94 -2.92 12.14 -18.94
CA ALA A 94 -2.83 12.53 -20.34
C ALA A 94 -4.20 12.88 -20.93
N VAL A 95 -5.22 12.05 -20.70
CA VAL A 95 -6.59 12.31 -21.18
C VAL A 95 -7.13 13.62 -20.64
N ILE A 96 -7.01 13.84 -19.33
CA ILE A 96 -7.52 15.06 -18.68
C ILE A 96 -6.72 16.29 -19.13
N GLY A 97 -5.39 16.17 -19.24
CA GLY A 97 -4.54 17.25 -19.74
C GLY A 97 -4.92 17.70 -21.15
N VAL A 98 -5.07 16.75 -22.08
CA VAL A 98 -5.51 17.03 -23.46
C VAL A 98 -6.93 17.61 -23.48
N ALA A 99 -7.86 17.07 -22.69
CA ALA A 99 -9.23 17.60 -22.63
C ALA A 99 -9.26 19.07 -22.14
N CYS A 100 -8.50 19.39 -21.09
CA CYS A 100 -8.35 20.75 -20.61
C CYS A 100 -7.69 21.66 -21.65
N GLN A 101 -6.64 21.18 -22.32
CA GLN A 101 -5.96 21.92 -23.38
C GLN A 101 -6.91 22.27 -24.56
N GLN A 102 -7.82 21.37 -24.92
CA GLN A 102 -8.75 21.58 -26.03
C GLN A 102 -9.97 22.44 -25.67
N TRP A 103 -10.45 22.36 -24.41
CA TRP A 103 -11.74 22.96 -24.03
C TRP A 103 -11.62 24.26 -23.24
N ILE A 104 -10.46 24.55 -22.64
CA ILE A 104 -10.27 25.73 -21.81
C ILE A 104 -9.36 26.72 -22.56
N PRO A 105 -9.88 27.88 -23.01
CA PRO A 105 -9.11 28.82 -23.83
C PRO A 105 -7.98 29.54 -23.08
N ILE A 106 -8.09 29.67 -21.75
CA ILE A 106 -7.12 30.37 -20.91
C ILE A 106 -6.09 29.35 -20.43
N THR A 107 -4.85 29.45 -20.93
CA THR A 107 -3.78 28.47 -20.69
C THR A 107 -3.51 28.19 -19.21
N GLU A 108 -3.48 29.22 -18.37
CA GLU A 108 -3.23 29.08 -16.93
C GLU A 108 -4.37 28.32 -16.24
N LEU A 109 -5.61 28.60 -16.64
CA LEU A 109 -6.78 27.90 -16.13
C LEU A 109 -6.83 26.46 -16.64
N ALA A 110 -6.45 26.22 -17.89
CA ALA A 110 -6.35 24.90 -18.49
C ALA A 110 -5.31 24.05 -17.73
N ALA A 111 -4.14 24.61 -17.46
CA ALA A 111 -3.06 23.97 -16.71
C ALA A 111 -3.47 23.63 -15.27
N ALA A 112 -4.06 24.59 -14.54
CA ALA A 112 -4.55 24.37 -13.19
C ALA A 112 -5.66 23.30 -13.14
N SER A 113 -6.60 23.35 -14.11
CA SER A 113 -7.68 22.38 -14.22
C SER A 113 -7.18 20.98 -14.61
N ALA A 114 -6.17 20.90 -15.48
CA ALA A 114 -5.56 19.65 -15.89
C ALA A 114 -4.93 18.93 -14.69
N VAL A 115 -4.10 19.64 -13.90
CA VAL A 115 -3.45 19.06 -12.71
C VAL A 115 -4.48 18.70 -11.64
N GLY A 116 -5.39 19.62 -11.30
CA GLY A 116 -6.41 19.37 -10.28
C GLY A 116 -7.36 18.23 -10.65
N GLY A 117 -7.81 18.20 -11.90
CA GLY A 117 -8.64 17.13 -12.46
C GLY A 117 -7.91 15.78 -12.49
N ALA A 118 -6.64 15.76 -12.90
CA ALA A 118 -5.82 14.55 -12.91
C ALA A 118 -5.64 13.99 -11.50
N VAL A 119 -5.32 14.84 -10.51
CA VAL A 119 -5.20 14.43 -9.09
C VAL A 119 -6.52 13.85 -8.58
N LEU A 120 -7.65 14.51 -8.85
CA LEU A 120 -8.96 14.04 -8.43
C LEU A 120 -9.31 12.67 -9.05
N ALA A 121 -9.13 12.53 -10.35
CA ALA A 121 -9.42 11.29 -11.06
C ALA A 121 -8.52 10.15 -10.61
N MET A 122 -7.21 10.41 -10.41
CA MET A 122 -6.28 9.42 -9.88
C MET A 122 -6.65 8.94 -8.48
N HIS A 123 -7.18 9.81 -7.61
CA HIS A 123 -7.68 9.42 -6.28
C HIS A 123 -8.86 8.46 -6.39
N TYR A 124 -9.88 8.79 -7.21
CA TYR A 124 -11.04 7.93 -7.38
C TYR A 124 -10.69 6.57 -8.01
N LEU A 125 -9.74 6.55 -8.95
CA LEU A 125 -9.28 5.34 -9.64
C LEU A 125 -8.19 4.59 -8.86
N ARG A 126 -7.77 5.09 -7.70
CA ARG A 126 -6.72 4.52 -6.84
C ARG A 126 -5.42 4.26 -7.61
N CYS A 127 -5.09 5.17 -8.50
CA CYS A 127 -3.90 5.11 -9.36
C CYS A 127 -3.05 6.37 -9.19
N LEU A 128 -2.95 6.89 -7.96
CA LEU A 128 -2.19 8.10 -7.68
C LEU A 128 -0.72 7.91 -8.02
N HIS A 129 -0.28 8.63 -9.04
CA HIS A 129 1.10 8.67 -9.48
C HIS A 129 1.47 10.13 -9.73
N PRO A 130 2.11 10.80 -8.75
CA PRO A 130 2.38 12.24 -8.81
C PRO A 130 3.05 12.73 -10.12
N PRO A 131 3.98 11.98 -10.75
CA PRO A 131 4.52 12.36 -12.06
C PRO A 131 3.47 12.49 -13.17
N GLY A 132 2.33 11.80 -13.05
CA GLY A 132 1.17 11.97 -13.92
C GLY A 132 0.62 13.41 -13.89
N GLY A 133 0.62 14.08 -12.73
CA GLY A 133 0.23 15.49 -12.65
C GLY A 133 1.13 16.40 -13.51
N ALA A 134 2.45 16.15 -13.53
CA ALA A 134 3.37 16.86 -14.41
C ALA A 134 3.14 16.54 -15.89
N ALA A 135 2.73 15.31 -16.22
CA ALA A 135 2.33 14.95 -17.58
C ALA A 135 1.02 15.63 -18.02
N ALA A 136 0.02 15.74 -17.14
CA ALA A 136 -1.19 16.52 -17.41
C ALA A 136 -0.85 17.98 -17.70
N LEU A 137 0.08 18.55 -16.93
CA LEU A 137 0.59 19.90 -17.15
C LEU A 137 1.34 20.04 -18.48
N ALA A 138 2.17 19.05 -18.82
CA ALA A 138 2.91 19.00 -20.09
C ALA A 138 1.98 18.94 -21.31
N ALA A 139 0.83 18.26 -21.20
CA ALA A 139 -0.18 18.26 -22.27
C ALA A 139 -0.72 19.66 -22.60
N VAL A 140 -0.73 20.58 -21.61
CA VAL A 140 -1.19 21.97 -21.77
C VAL A 140 -0.04 22.89 -22.17
N LEU A 141 1.15 22.73 -21.57
CA LEU A 141 2.26 23.67 -21.69
C LEU A 141 3.41 23.21 -22.61
N GLY A 142 3.36 21.99 -23.15
CA GLY A 142 4.43 21.34 -23.93
C GLY A 142 4.66 21.88 -25.35
N GLY A 143 4.26 23.13 -25.61
CA GLY A 143 4.43 23.78 -26.91
C GLY A 143 3.56 23.21 -28.05
N GLU A 144 3.74 23.76 -29.25
CA GLU A 144 2.93 23.39 -30.43
C GLU A 144 3.09 21.91 -30.81
N HIS A 145 4.28 21.33 -30.61
CA HIS A 145 4.52 19.93 -30.96
C HIS A 145 3.66 18.96 -30.12
N LEU A 146 3.62 19.12 -28.79
CA LEU A 146 2.80 18.24 -27.94
C LEU A 146 1.31 18.52 -28.09
N THR A 147 0.93 19.79 -28.16
CA THR A 147 -0.49 20.16 -28.28
C THR A 147 -1.09 19.69 -29.61
N ALA A 148 -0.29 19.63 -30.69
CA ALA A 148 -0.72 19.07 -31.97
C ALA A 148 -0.98 17.56 -31.95
N LEU A 149 -0.39 16.80 -31.01
CA LEU A 149 -0.65 15.35 -30.87
C LEU A 149 -2.09 15.07 -30.42
N GLY A 150 -2.73 16.02 -29.72
CA GLY A 150 -4.05 15.79 -29.12
C GLY A 150 -4.06 14.50 -28.29
N TYR A 151 -5.01 13.60 -28.55
CA TYR A 151 -5.10 12.34 -27.80
C TYR A 151 -4.02 11.32 -28.15
N ASP A 152 -3.28 11.49 -29.26
CA ASP A 152 -2.14 10.61 -29.56
C ASP A 152 -1.03 10.75 -28.51
N TYR A 153 -0.98 11.89 -27.80
CA TYR A 153 -0.13 12.11 -26.63
C TYR A 153 -0.20 10.96 -25.61
N LEU A 154 -1.39 10.37 -25.41
CA LEU A 154 -1.61 9.23 -24.52
C LEU A 154 -0.84 7.99 -24.97
N LEU A 155 -0.89 7.66 -26.26
CA LEU A 155 -0.25 6.45 -26.79
C LEU A 155 1.26 6.67 -26.85
N ALA A 156 1.66 7.73 -27.57
CA ALA A 156 3.03 8.16 -27.70
C ALA A 156 3.09 9.70 -27.54
N PRO A 157 3.84 10.20 -26.54
CA PRO A 157 4.92 9.52 -25.84
C PRO A 157 4.54 8.84 -24.51
N ILE A 158 3.33 9.01 -23.97
CA ILE A 158 3.05 8.69 -22.56
C ILE A 158 3.10 7.19 -22.24
N LEU A 159 2.19 6.39 -22.79
CA LEU A 159 2.05 4.99 -22.42
C LEU A 159 3.26 4.15 -22.84
N CYS A 160 3.82 4.44 -24.02
CA CYS A 160 5.02 3.80 -24.50
C CYS A 160 6.21 3.98 -23.54
N ASN A 161 6.50 5.21 -23.11
CA ASN A 161 7.57 5.47 -22.16
C ASN A 161 7.27 4.89 -20.77
N ALA A 162 6.03 5.01 -20.28
CA ALA A 162 5.63 4.44 -19.00
C ALA A 162 5.78 2.91 -18.99
N ALA A 163 5.35 2.23 -20.05
CA ALA A 163 5.49 0.78 -20.20
C ALA A 163 6.96 0.35 -20.27
N LEU A 164 7.79 1.06 -21.05
CA LEU A 164 9.22 0.79 -21.12
C LEU A 164 9.88 0.98 -19.76
N MET A 165 9.56 2.06 -19.05
CA MET A 165 10.09 2.35 -17.71
C MET A 165 9.69 1.29 -16.69
N VAL A 166 8.42 0.86 -16.67
CA VAL A 166 7.95 -0.24 -15.82
C VAL A 166 8.67 -1.54 -16.17
N ALA A 167 8.86 -1.85 -17.44
CA ALA A 167 9.58 -3.04 -17.89
C ALA A 167 11.05 -3.02 -17.42
N LEU A 168 11.72 -1.86 -17.51
CA LEU A 168 13.08 -1.67 -17.00
C LEU A 168 13.15 -1.81 -15.48
N ALA A 169 12.17 -1.27 -14.75
CA ALA A 169 12.10 -1.41 -13.30
C ALA A 169 11.86 -2.87 -12.87
N VAL A 170 11.00 -3.61 -13.57
CA VAL A 170 10.83 -5.07 -13.35
C VAL A 170 12.14 -5.78 -13.63
N ALA A 171 12.73 -5.56 -14.82
CA ALA A 171 13.94 -6.25 -15.24
C ALA A 171 15.12 -5.99 -14.29
N TYR A 172 15.34 -4.75 -13.87
CA TYR A 172 16.42 -4.38 -12.94
C TYR A 172 16.23 -4.99 -11.55
N ASN A 173 15.02 -4.85 -10.99
CA ASN A 173 14.74 -5.26 -9.63
C ASN A 173 14.52 -6.78 -9.48
N LEU A 174 14.29 -7.51 -10.56
CA LEU A 174 14.12 -8.97 -10.53
C LEU A 174 15.39 -9.69 -10.04
N TRP A 175 16.57 -9.15 -10.35
CA TRP A 175 17.87 -9.71 -9.94
C TRP A 175 18.21 -9.47 -8.47
N LEU A 176 17.44 -8.64 -7.77
CA LEU A 176 17.69 -8.23 -6.40
C LEU A 176 16.64 -8.88 -5.49
N PRO A 177 16.98 -9.94 -4.71
CA PRO A 177 16.00 -10.70 -3.92
C PRO A 177 15.21 -9.84 -2.91
N HIS A 178 15.78 -8.72 -2.48
CA HIS A 178 15.19 -7.78 -1.53
C HIS A 178 14.42 -6.63 -2.20
N ARG A 179 14.52 -6.45 -3.54
CA ARG A 179 13.89 -5.35 -4.28
C ARG A 179 12.81 -5.79 -5.27
N ARG A 180 12.42 -7.07 -5.27
CA ARG A 180 11.58 -7.66 -6.32
C ARG A 180 10.34 -6.80 -6.62
N TYR A 181 10.28 -6.33 -7.86
CA TYR A 181 9.21 -5.48 -8.36
C TYR A 181 8.41 -6.24 -9.44
N PRO A 182 7.06 -6.24 -9.42
CA PRO A 182 6.18 -5.52 -8.50
C PRO A 182 6.18 -6.08 -7.07
N ALA A 183 5.72 -5.29 -6.09
CA ALA A 183 5.83 -5.62 -4.67
C ALA A 183 5.18 -6.96 -4.27
N HIS A 184 4.21 -7.45 -5.03
CA HIS A 184 3.62 -8.77 -4.82
C HIS A 184 4.65 -9.90 -4.94
N LEU A 185 5.68 -9.74 -5.77
CA LEU A 185 6.76 -10.73 -5.98
C LEU A 185 7.83 -10.73 -4.87
N ALA A 186 7.89 -9.65 -4.07
CA ALA A 186 8.82 -9.52 -2.95
C ALA A 186 8.36 -10.21 -1.66
N ARG A 187 7.09 -10.66 -1.59
CA ARG A 187 6.58 -11.37 -0.41
C ARG A 187 7.39 -12.64 -0.18
N ARG A 188 8.28 -12.61 0.81
CA ARG A 188 8.92 -13.83 1.32
C ARG A 188 7.86 -14.66 2.03
N PRO A 189 7.77 -15.98 1.78
CA PRO A 189 7.15 -16.89 2.73
C PRO A 189 7.86 -16.67 4.07
N HIS A 190 7.11 -16.44 5.13
CA HIS A 190 7.67 -16.52 6.48
C HIS A 190 8.29 -17.91 6.60
N SER A 191 9.56 -18.00 6.99
CA SER A 191 10.18 -19.30 7.25
C SER A 191 9.43 -19.93 8.42
N ASP A 192 8.72 -21.05 8.18
CA ASP A 192 8.06 -21.89 9.20
C ASP A 192 9.06 -22.63 10.10
N GLY A 193 10.14 -21.96 10.51
CA GLY A 193 11.20 -22.53 11.31
C GLY A 193 11.75 -21.48 12.26
N ASP A 194 11.03 -21.24 13.35
CA ASP A 194 11.61 -21.53 14.67
C ASP A 194 10.56 -21.38 15.77
N THR A 195 10.42 -22.46 16.52
CA THR A 195 9.69 -22.62 17.79
C THR A 195 8.21 -22.29 17.77
N ALA A 196 7.41 -23.37 17.79
CA ALA A 196 6.24 -23.44 18.66
C ALA A 196 6.69 -23.15 20.11
N VAL A 197 6.91 -21.87 20.44
CA VAL A 197 6.88 -21.43 21.82
C VAL A 197 5.44 -21.61 22.22
N GLN A 198 5.18 -22.65 23.01
CA GLN A 198 3.96 -22.76 23.79
C GLN A 198 3.71 -21.38 24.39
N ALA A 199 2.66 -20.70 23.94
CA ALA A 199 2.28 -19.39 24.41
C ALA A 199 1.89 -19.52 25.89
N ASP A 200 2.90 -19.50 26.75
CA ASP A 200 2.74 -19.21 28.15
C ASP A 200 2.03 -17.86 28.20
N THR A 201 0.87 -17.82 28.85
CA THR A 201 -0.02 -16.65 28.91
C THR A 201 0.55 -15.60 29.86
N ARG A 202 1.85 -15.30 29.72
CA ARG A 202 2.50 -14.12 30.25
C ARG A 202 2.46 -13.09 29.13
N ALA A 203 1.90 -11.92 29.45
CA ALA A 203 1.71 -10.80 28.53
C ALA A 203 2.73 -10.80 27.38
N ALA A 204 2.24 -10.96 26.15
CA ALA A 204 3.08 -10.86 24.97
C ALA A 204 3.92 -9.57 25.12
N PRO A 205 5.25 -9.62 24.85
CA PRO A 205 6.10 -8.47 25.05
C PRO A 205 5.51 -7.28 24.28
N HIS A 206 5.29 -6.17 24.98
CA HIS A 206 4.82 -4.94 24.37
C HIS A 206 5.91 -4.48 23.39
N ILE A 207 5.54 -4.37 22.12
CA ILE A 207 6.47 -3.87 21.09
C ILE A 207 6.81 -2.43 21.46
N THR A 208 8.09 -2.11 21.63
CA THR A 208 8.50 -0.73 21.92
C THR A 208 8.85 0.03 20.64
N HIS A 209 8.93 1.36 20.74
CA HIS A 209 9.36 2.20 19.62
C HIS A 209 10.76 1.82 19.12
N GLU A 210 11.66 1.47 20.04
CA GLU A 210 13.02 1.02 19.71
C GLU A 210 13.01 -0.28 18.90
N ASP A 211 12.11 -1.21 19.22
CA ASP A 211 11.96 -2.48 18.47
C ASP A 211 11.46 -2.23 17.04
N VAL A 212 10.48 -1.32 16.86
CA VAL A 212 9.98 -0.91 15.53
C VAL A 212 11.08 -0.23 14.73
N ALA A 213 11.83 0.69 15.36
CA ALA A 213 12.96 1.36 14.72
C ALA A 213 14.06 0.37 14.31
N HIS A 214 14.35 -0.63 15.14
CA HIS A 214 15.31 -1.69 14.82
C HIS A 214 14.84 -2.56 13.65
N ALA A 215 13.56 -2.96 13.64
CA ALA A 215 12.96 -3.72 12.56
C ALA A 215 12.99 -2.95 11.22
N LEU A 216 12.68 -1.65 11.23
CA LEU A 216 12.77 -0.79 10.05
C LEU A 216 14.20 -0.69 9.51
N GLN A 217 15.21 -0.62 10.39
CA GLN A 217 16.62 -0.65 9.99
C GLN A 217 17.02 -1.99 9.36
N GLN A 218 16.54 -3.11 9.91
CA GLN A 218 16.82 -4.44 9.37
C GLN A 218 16.17 -4.68 8.01
N MET A 219 15.01 -4.06 7.74
CA MET A 219 14.32 -4.21 6.47
C MET A 219 15.09 -3.58 5.29
N ASP A 220 16.04 -2.68 5.53
CA ASP A 220 16.85 -1.94 4.52
C ASP A 220 16.03 -1.51 3.28
N LEU A 221 14.81 -1.02 3.53
CA LEU A 221 13.83 -0.63 2.53
C LEU A 221 13.27 0.74 2.91
N TYR A 222 13.13 1.62 1.92
CA TYR A 222 12.44 2.89 2.13
C TYR A 222 10.94 2.63 2.26
N VAL A 223 10.42 2.77 3.49
CA VAL A 223 8.99 2.73 3.80
C VAL A 223 8.59 4.17 4.12
N ASP A 224 7.59 4.69 3.41
CA ASP A 224 7.06 6.05 3.60
C ASP A 224 6.10 6.09 4.81
N VAL A 225 6.58 5.63 5.97
CA VAL A 225 5.88 5.63 7.26
C VAL A 225 6.92 5.84 8.35
N SER A 226 6.71 6.80 9.23
CA SER A 226 7.63 7.02 10.35
C SER A 226 7.47 5.91 11.41
N PRO A 227 8.53 5.60 12.20
CA PRO A 227 8.39 4.70 13.35
C PRO A 227 7.29 5.15 14.31
N GLU A 228 7.10 6.46 14.47
CA GLU A 228 6.06 7.06 15.30
C GLU A 228 4.66 6.73 14.79
N ASP A 229 4.39 6.90 13.48
CA ASP A 229 3.10 6.56 12.87
C ASP A 229 2.79 5.07 13.02
N LEU A 230 3.81 4.20 12.94
CA LEU A 230 3.65 2.77 13.17
C LEU A 230 3.29 2.47 14.62
N CYS A 231 3.94 3.14 15.58
CA CYS A 231 3.60 2.98 16.99
C CYS A 231 2.17 3.45 17.26
N GLU A 232 1.76 4.60 16.73
CA GLU A 232 0.39 5.09 16.83
C GLU A 232 -0.62 4.10 16.22
N LEU A 233 -0.29 3.54 15.04
CA LEU A 233 -1.09 2.48 14.41
C LEU A 233 -1.19 1.24 15.32
N PHE A 234 -0.10 0.81 15.95
CA PHE A 234 -0.09 -0.32 16.88
C PHE A 234 -0.92 -0.02 18.13
N GLU A 235 -0.80 1.17 18.72
CA GLU A 235 -1.60 1.60 19.87
C GLU A 235 -3.09 1.63 19.55
N LEU A 236 -3.47 2.19 18.39
CA LEU A 236 -4.85 2.17 17.90
C LEU A 236 -5.37 0.75 17.70
N ALA A 237 -4.54 -0.14 17.14
CA ALA A 237 -4.89 -1.55 16.96
C ALA A 237 -5.03 -2.29 18.29
N GLU A 238 -4.15 -2.04 19.27
CA GLU A 238 -4.23 -2.61 20.62
C GLU A 238 -5.48 -2.14 21.36
N ASN A 239 -5.78 -0.85 21.34
CA ASN A 239 -6.99 -0.30 21.96
C ASN A 239 -8.25 -0.94 21.37
N HIS A 240 -8.33 -1.05 20.04
CA HIS A 240 -9.43 -1.73 19.39
C HIS A 240 -9.51 -3.23 19.72
N ALA A 241 -8.37 -3.91 19.87
CA ALA A 241 -8.31 -5.30 20.28
C ALA A 241 -8.79 -5.50 21.73
N ARG A 242 -8.45 -4.59 22.66
CA ARG A 242 -8.89 -4.59 24.05
C ARG A 242 -10.40 -4.34 24.17
N GLU A 243 -10.94 -3.35 23.45
CA GLU A 243 -12.38 -3.10 23.38
C GLU A 243 -13.17 -4.32 22.86
N SER A 244 -12.56 -5.06 21.93
CA SER A 244 -13.18 -6.24 21.32
C SER A 244 -13.00 -7.53 22.13
N ALA A 245 -12.12 -7.56 23.13
CA ALA A 245 -11.75 -8.77 23.87
C ALA A 245 -12.86 -9.27 24.82
N ASP A 246 -13.70 -8.36 25.35
CA ASP A 246 -14.77 -8.69 26.29
C ASP A 246 -16.08 -9.16 25.63
N SER A 247 -16.12 -9.21 24.30
CA SER A 247 -17.34 -9.57 23.56
C SER A 247 -17.35 -11.03 23.17
N ALA A 248 -18.15 -11.83 23.87
CA ALA A 248 -18.42 -13.21 23.47
C ALA A 248 -18.96 -13.24 22.02
N VAL A 249 -18.24 -13.92 21.13
CA VAL A 249 -18.58 -13.98 19.70
C VAL A 249 -19.75 -14.94 19.51
N ALA A 250 -20.96 -14.39 19.39
CA ALA A 250 -22.13 -15.16 18.96
C ALA A 250 -21.97 -15.59 17.50
N ILE A 251 -22.13 -16.90 17.24
CA ILE A 251 -22.07 -17.47 15.89
C ILE A 251 -23.46 -17.37 15.26
N GLU A 252 -23.57 -16.58 14.21
CA GLU A 252 -24.80 -16.31 13.48
C GLU A 252 -24.66 -16.82 12.03
N PRO A 253 -25.75 -17.33 11.45
CA PRO A 253 -25.77 -17.66 10.03
C PRO A 253 -25.60 -16.40 9.18
N ARG A 254 -24.90 -16.54 8.06
CA ARG A 254 -24.57 -15.48 7.08
C ARG A 254 -23.65 -14.37 7.61
N ALA A 255 -22.99 -14.59 8.74
CA ALA A 255 -21.97 -13.69 9.27
C ALA A 255 -20.55 -14.16 8.90
N PHE A 256 -19.60 -13.23 8.93
CA PHE A 256 -18.19 -13.50 8.64
C PHE A 256 -17.35 -13.50 9.91
N TYR A 257 -16.38 -14.41 9.98
CA TYR A 257 -15.54 -14.60 11.14
C TYR A 257 -14.07 -14.73 10.75
N SER A 258 -13.19 -14.16 11.56
CA SER A 258 -11.74 -14.26 11.43
C SER A 258 -11.17 -15.23 12.46
N ASN A 259 -10.17 -16.02 12.06
CA ASN A 259 -9.38 -16.83 13.00
C ASN A 259 -8.45 -15.99 13.89
N GLY A 260 -8.30 -14.69 13.62
CA GLY A 260 -7.47 -13.78 14.42
C GLY A 260 -5.97 -13.99 14.29
N GLU A 261 -5.53 -14.87 13.39
CA GLU A 261 -4.13 -15.06 13.03
C GLU A 261 -3.62 -13.89 12.17
N THR A 262 -2.31 -13.75 12.02
CA THR A 262 -1.68 -12.75 11.16
C THR A 262 -1.00 -13.40 9.94
N GLY A 263 -0.73 -12.59 8.91
CA GLY A 263 0.01 -13.06 7.73
C GLY A 263 -0.73 -14.10 6.89
N PHE A 264 -0.02 -15.14 6.44
CA PHE A 264 -0.56 -16.15 5.50
C PHE A 264 -1.55 -17.12 6.16
N ARG A 265 -1.49 -17.27 7.48
CA ARG A 265 -2.42 -18.11 8.26
C ARG A 265 -3.76 -17.40 8.52
N TRP A 266 -3.86 -16.11 8.22
CA TRP A 266 -5.08 -15.35 8.40
C TRP A 266 -6.17 -15.79 7.42
N GLN A 267 -7.31 -16.20 7.97
CA GLN A 267 -8.45 -16.72 7.21
C GLN A 267 -9.76 -16.06 7.63
N ILE A 268 -10.66 -15.91 6.66
CA ILE A 268 -12.03 -15.42 6.88
C ILE A 268 -13.01 -16.51 6.46
N TYR A 269 -13.96 -16.79 7.34
CA TYR A 269 -15.00 -17.80 7.19
C TYR A 269 -16.36 -17.11 7.06
N GLU A 270 -17.14 -17.49 6.06
CA GLU A 270 -18.57 -17.17 5.96
C GLU A 270 -19.36 -18.35 6.51
N VAL A 271 -20.18 -18.13 7.54
CA VAL A 271 -21.06 -19.18 8.05
C VAL A 271 -22.28 -19.28 7.15
N GLU A 272 -22.43 -20.38 6.43
CA GLU A 272 -23.56 -20.57 5.50
C GLU A 272 -24.80 -21.07 6.24
N ALA A 273 -24.63 -22.04 7.14
CA ALA A 273 -25.73 -22.67 7.86
C ALA A 273 -25.28 -23.24 9.21
N ILE A 274 -26.21 -23.20 10.17
CA ILE A 274 -26.08 -23.86 11.48
C ILE A 274 -27.20 -24.89 11.56
N ALA A 275 -26.85 -26.17 11.58
CA ALA A 275 -27.82 -27.27 11.62
C ALA A 275 -27.78 -27.95 12.99
N ALA A 276 -28.93 -27.96 13.68
CA ALA A 276 -29.13 -28.77 14.87
C ALA A 276 -29.61 -30.18 14.48
N ALA A 277 -29.13 -31.22 15.17
CA ALA A 277 -29.66 -32.57 15.03
C ALA A 277 -31.15 -32.60 15.42
N LYS A 278 -31.96 -33.37 14.69
CA LYS A 278 -33.44 -33.36 14.76
C LYS A 278 -34.09 -33.84 16.08
N ASP A 279 -33.32 -34.17 17.12
CA ASP A 279 -33.85 -34.71 18.38
C ASP A 279 -33.64 -33.76 19.57
N GLU A 280 -34.72 -33.55 20.32
CA GLU A 280 -34.89 -32.62 21.44
C GLU A 280 -33.95 -32.88 22.62
N ALA A 281 -32.74 -32.33 22.56
CA ALA A 281 -31.93 -31.82 23.69
C ALA A 281 -30.60 -31.33 23.12
N ALA A 282 -30.55 -30.06 22.71
CA ALA A 282 -29.42 -29.47 21.99
C ALA A 282 -28.19 -29.28 22.91
N ASN A 283 -27.34 -30.32 23.00
CA ASN A 283 -25.96 -30.15 23.44
C ASN A 283 -25.15 -29.50 22.31
N ASP A 284 -24.30 -28.51 22.64
CA ASP A 284 -23.53 -27.68 21.68
C ASP A 284 -22.65 -28.55 20.73
N ASP A 285 -22.25 -29.73 21.21
CA ASP A 285 -21.44 -30.73 20.50
C ASP A 285 -22.15 -31.38 19.28
N ARG A 286 -23.48 -31.39 19.25
CA ARG A 286 -24.27 -31.98 18.15
C ARG A 286 -24.72 -30.96 17.11
N VAL A 287 -24.47 -29.68 17.34
CA VAL A 287 -24.76 -28.60 16.40
C VAL A 287 -23.58 -28.48 15.43
N ARG A 288 -23.84 -28.56 14.12
CA ARG A 288 -22.79 -28.39 13.10
C ARG A 288 -22.92 -27.04 12.41
N VAL A 289 -21.78 -26.40 12.21
CA VAL A 289 -21.63 -25.16 11.44
C VAL A 289 -21.02 -25.52 10.09
N THR A 290 -21.73 -25.18 9.02
CA THR A 290 -21.19 -25.24 7.66
C THR A 290 -20.71 -23.86 7.29
N TYR A 291 -19.45 -23.76 6.86
CA TYR A 291 -18.83 -22.50 6.52
C TYR A 291 -17.99 -22.62 5.25
N ARG A 292 -17.80 -21.48 4.58
CA ARG A 292 -16.95 -21.32 3.41
C ARG A 292 -15.79 -20.42 3.73
N ILE A 293 -14.60 -20.78 3.29
CA ILE A 293 -13.41 -19.93 3.41
C ILE A 293 -13.46 -18.90 2.28
N VAL A 294 -13.63 -17.61 2.62
CA VAL A 294 -13.75 -16.51 1.64
C VAL A 294 -12.45 -15.72 1.48
N HIS A 295 -11.47 -15.94 2.36
CA HIS A 295 -10.14 -15.34 2.28
C HIS A 295 -9.11 -16.22 2.99
N GLY A 296 -7.89 -16.29 2.44
CA GLY A 296 -6.77 -17.09 2.96
C GLY A 296 -6.34 -18.22 2.02
N PRO A 297 -5.44 -19.12 2.45
CA PRO A 297 -4.83 -20.14 1.59
C PRO A 297 -5.83 -21.14 0.98
N ASP A 298 -6.88 -21.48 1.72
CA ASP A 298 -7.89 -22.46 1.34
C ASP A 298 -9.17 -21.80 0.79
N CYS A 299 -9.05 -20.60 0.22
CA CYS A 299 -10.17 -19.84 -0.30
C CYS A 299 -11.01 -20.66 -1.29
N GLY A 300 -12.33 -20.67 -1.09
CA GLY A 300 -13.31 -21.42 -1.89
C GLY A 300 -13.70 -22.77 -1.32
N GLN A 301 -12.98 -23.32 -0.33
CA GLN A 301 -13.35 -24.58 0.29
C GLN A 301 -14.56 -24.41 1.24
N CYS A 302 -15.49 -25.36 1.17
CA CYS A 302 -16.62 -25.47 2.09
C CYS A 302 -16.37 -26.63 3.06
N GLN A 303 -16.51 -26.38 4.35
CA GLN A 303 -16.25 -27.35 5.41
C GLN A 303 -17.38 -27.34 6.44
N SER A 304 -17.53 -28.43 7.18
CA SER A 304 -18.51 -28.54 8.26
C SER A 304 -17.84 -29.03 9.54
N LEU A 305 -17.96 -28.28 10.62
CA LEU A 305 -17.39 -28.58 11.93
C LEU A 305 -18.47 -28.51 13.03
N PRO A 306 -18.30 -29.23 14.15
CA PRO A 306 -19.07 -28.97 15.37
C PRO A 306 -18.98 -27.50 15.79
N LEU A 307 -20.06 -26.95 16.36
CA LEU A 307 -20.13 -25.55 16.78
C LEU A 307 -19.08 -25.22 17.85
N VAL A 308 -18.78 -26.16 18.74
CA VAL A 308 -17.72 -26.03 19.76
C VAL A 308 -16.36 -25.84 19.11
N ASP A 309 -16.00 -26.69 18.15
CA ASP A 309 -14.73 -26.60 17.42
C ASP A 309 -14.65 -25.32 16.60
N PHE A 310 -15.76 -24.92 15.97
CA PHE A 310 -15.82 -23.67 15.21
C PHE A 310 -15.65 -22.44 16.11
N ARG A 311 -16.27 -22.42 17.29
CA ARG A 311 -16.08 -21.36 18.31
C ARG A 311 -14.64 -21.26 18.77
N GLN A 312 -13.94 -22.39 18.93
CA GLN A 312 -12.52 -22.40 19.29
C GLN A 312 -11.61 -21.89 18.15
N ARG A 313 -12.02 -22.09 16.89
CA ARG A 313 -11.28 -21.67 15.70
C ARG A 313 -11.41 -20.18 15.39
N VAL A 314 -12.54 -19.55 15.71
CA VAL A 314 -12.76 -18.13 15.44
C VAL A 314 -12.35 -17.25 16.64
N ARG A 315 -11.94 -16.02 16.34
CA ARG A 315 -11.52 -15.03 17.34
C ARG A 315 -12.29 -13.73 17.28
N ALA A 316 -12.86 -13.40 16.12
CA ALA A 316 -13.65 -12.19 15.96
C ALA A 316 -14.67 -12.32 14.83
N ARG A 317 -15.82 -11.68 15.02
CA ARG A 317 -16.74 -11.37 13.92
C ARG A 317 -16.17 -10.20 13.12
N VAL A 318 -16.30 -10.25 11.80
CA VAL A 318 -15.72 -9.26 10.89
C VAL A 318 -16.74 -8.82 9.84
N ARG A 319 -16.56 -7.61 9.33
CA ARG A 319 -17.31 -7.08 8.18
C ARG A 319 -16.37 -6.51 7.15
N ARG A 320 -16.85 -6.45 5.91
CA ARG A 320 -16.10 -5.80 4.82
C ARG A 320 -16.40 -4.31 4.81
N SER A 321 -15.39 -3.49 5.01
CA SER A 321 -15.46 -2.02 4.97
C SER A 321 -14.39 -1.49 4.03
N GLN A 322 -14.79 -0.70 3.02
CA GLN A 322 -13.89 -0.11 2.02
C GLN A 322 -12.95 -1.10 1.29
N GLY A 323 -13.33 -2.37 1.23
CA GLY A 323 -12.53 -3.44 0.61
C GLY A 323 -11.64 -4.22 1.58
N HIS A 324 -11.53 -3.80 2.83
CA HIS A 324 -10.78 -4.47 3.90
C HIS A 324 -11.73 -5.20 4.87
N TRP A 325 -11.23 -6.28 5.50
CA TRP A 325 -11.95 -6.95 6.59
C TRP A 325 -11.59 -6.29 7.91
N VAL A 326 -12.60 -5.82 8.64
CA VAL A 326 -12.43 -5.12 9.93
C VAL A 326 -13.27 -5.86 10.98
N ARG A 327 -12.78 -5.94 12.22
CA ARG A 327 -13.56 -6.50 13.32
C ARG A 327 -14.82 -5.69 13.53
N GLU A 328 -15.94 -6.37 13.79
CA GLU A 328 -17.16 -5.70 14.19
C GLU A 328 -17.05 -5.28 15.64
N THR A 329 -17.05 -3.98 15.89
CA THR A 329 -17.25 -3.45 17.24
C THR A 329 -18.67 -3.82 17.69
N PRO A 330 -18.88 -4.28 18.94
CA PRO A 330 -20.21 -4.43 19.48
C PRO A 330 -20.97 -3.12 19.29
N ALA A 331 -22.19 -3.18 18.76
CA ALA A 331 -23.01 -1.99 18.65
C ALA A 331 -23.13 -1.37 20.04
N ALA A 332 -22.56 -0.16 20.21
CA ALA A 332 -22.90 0.67 21.36
C ALA A 332 -24.42 0.75 21.37
N SER A 333 -25.04 0.20 22.41
CA SER A 333 -26.47 0.23 22.62
C SER A 333 -26.96 1.65 22.38
N GLN A 334 -27.66 1.89 21.27
CA GLN A 334 -28.30 3.16 21.01
C GLN A 334 -29.22 3.44 22.21
N PRO A 335 -29.03 4.56 22.94
CA PRO A 335 -29.99 4.92 23.98
C PRO A 335 -31.33 5.16 23.28
N ARG A 336 -32.34 4.40 23.70
CA ARG A 336 -33.75 4.60 23.31
C ARG A 336 -34.25 5.95 23.79
#